data_AF-R7LSA6-F1
#
_entry.id   AF-R7LSA6-F1
#
_cell.length_a   1.000
_cell.length_b   1.000
_cell.length_c   1.000
_cell.angle_alpha   90.00
_cell.angle_beta   90.00
_cell.angle_gamma   90.00
#
_symmetry.space_group_name_H-M   'P 1'
#
loop_
_entity.id
_entity.type
_entity.pdbx_description
1 polymer ?
#
loop_
_entity_poly.entity_id
_entity_poly.type
_entity_poly.pdbx_seq_one_letter_code
_entity_poly.pdbx_strand_id
1 'polypeptide(L)'
;MFKENNDNVNEYENSQKLRRFRNISWFIGRSAGSTQPFRGRVPLSLHSCQNPQFGMTINNSSNDKKDIKNVKNFVPVCLNAPVSTKKKVAFTLAEVLITLGIIGIVVAMTIPTLMTNIKARKLRTQFLKSYSIIQQTIKLMENDEVSLDPTTYGYGKYYKTFLNYIKGGIDCGNTDQTTENLMKAGVPCYRMYNGAKGYKALDNKTDFYYQFLDDGQLALPDGTLLMFENYGHTANDILAISVDINGYGTPPNVAGYDLFTFQLVDGELKTMGDKSTAYNELDKYCNPNVSNKMNGVACAQKAKENPDYFKEIVKEFK
;
A
#
# COMPACT_ATOMS: atom_id res chain seq x y z
N MET A 1 -34.77 -70.36 -11.83
CA MET A 1 -35.58 -69.54 -10.92
C MET A 1 -35.21 -68.09 -11.20
N PHE A 2 -35.80 -67.50 -12.24
CA PHE A 2 -36.93 -66.55 -12.15
C PHE A 2 -36.58 -65.38 -11.21
N LYS A 3 -36.64 -64.10 -11.57
CA LYS A 3 -36.94 -63.31 -12.79
C LYS A 3 -36.65 -61.85 -12.34
N GLU A 4 -36.04 -61.00 -13.17
CA GLU A 4 -36.71 -59.86 -13.86
C GLU A 4 -37.48 -58.92 -12.90
N ASN A 5 -37.47 -57.59 -12.98
CA ASN A 5 -36.91 -56.59 -13.89
C ASN A 5 -37.54 -55.24 -13.48
N ASN A 6 -36.99 -54.13 -13.97
CA ASN A 6 -37.74 -52.95 -14.46
C ASN A 6 -38.44 -52.05 -13.41
N ASP A 7 -38.60 -50.74 -13.60
CA ASP A 7 -38.27 -49.81 -14.69
C ASP A 7 -38.64 -48.40 -14.19
N ASN A 8 -37.75 -47.43 -14.43
CA ASN A 8 -38.00 -46.17 -15.15
C ASN A 8 -39.05 -45.13 -14.69
N VAL A 9 -38.85 -43.93 -15.28
CA VAL A 9 -39.82 -42.85 -15.58
C VAL A 9 -39.82 -41.74 -14.51
N ASN A 10 -39.02 -40.67 -14.74
CA ASN A 10 -39.42 -39.38 -15.37
C ASN A 10 -40.04 -38.44 -14.33
N GLU A 11 -40.00 -37.11 -14.36
CA GLU A 11 -39.60 -36.04 -15.28
C GLU A 11 -40.18 -34.76 -14.60
N TYR A 12 -39.94 -33.59 -15.20
CA TYR A 12 -40.45 -32.26 -14.84
C TYR A 12 -39.61 -31.46 -13.83
N GLU A 13 -38.76 -30.55 -14.29
CA GLU A 13 -39.11 -29.20 -14.81
C GLU A 13 -39.97 -28.38 -13.83
N ASN A 14 -39.33 -27.44 -13.14
CA ASN A 14 -39.72 -26.02 -13.00
C ASN A 14 -38.97 -25.41 -11.79
N SER A 15 -38.49 -24.18 -11.78
CA SER A 15 -38.56 -23.13 -12.79
C SER A 15 -37.41 -22.15 -12.57
N GLN A 16 -36.98 -21.57 -13.68
CA GLN A 16 -36.31 -20.28 -13.75
C GLN A 16 -37.09 -19.20 -13.01
N LYS A 17 -36.38 -18.33 -12.26
CA LYS A 17 -36.69 -16.90 -12.17
C LYS A 17 -35.42 -16.16 -11.70
N LEU A 18 -34.62 -15.65 -12.63
CA LEU A 18 -34.69 -14.28 -13.17
C LEU A 18 -34.65 -13.19 -12.09
N ARG A 19 -33.49 -12.52 -11.98
CA ARG A 19 -33.29 -11.06 -12.12
C ARG A 19 -31.77 -10.80 -12.11
N ARG A 20 -31.12 -10.75 -13.28
CA ARG A 20 -30.78 -9.49 -13.99
C ARG A 20 -30.36 -8.37 -13.02
N PHE A 21 -29.06 -8.26 -12.74
CA PHE A 21 -28.44 -6.96 -12.51
C PHE A 21 -27.61 -6.59 -13.74
N ARG A 22 -28.06 -5.50 -14.36
CA ARG A 22 -27.53 -4.92 -15.59
C ARG A 22 -26.23 -4.16 -15.26
N ASN A 23 -25.26 -4.33 -16.15
CA ASN A 23 -24.27 -3.35 -16.62
C ASN A 23 -24.30 -1.98 -15.92
N ILE A 24 -23.26 -1.70 -15.14
CA ILE A 24 -22.84 -0.32 -14.86
C ILE A 24 -21.67 -0.03 -15.78
N SER A 25 -21.99 0.59 -16.92
CA SER A 25 -21.03 1.21 -17.81
C SER A 25 -20.66 2.57 -17.22
N TRP A 26 -19.36 2.79 -16.98
CA TRP A 26 -18.79 4.11 -16.70
C TRP A 26 -18.27 4.70 -18.01
N PHE A 27 -18.86 5.81 -18.41
CA PHE A 27 -18.50 6.75 -19.48
C PHE A 27 -19.00 8.10 -18.94
N ILE A 28 -18.29 9.24 -18.89
CA ILE A 28 -17.17 9.82 -19.61
C ILE A 28 -16.50 10.85 -18.69
N GLY A 29 -15.19 11.04 -18.82
CA GLY A 29 -14.46 12.16 -18.23
C GLY A 29 -13.08 12.35 -18.86
N ARG A 30 -13.01 12.50 -20.19
CA ARG A 30 -11.80 12.99 -20.88
C ARG A 30 -11.58 14.46 -20.48
N SER A 31 -10.48 14.74 -19.79
CA SER A 31 -9.91 16.09 -19.70
C SER A 31 -8.75 16.17 -20.70
N ALA A 32 -9.03 16.72 -21.88
CA ALA A 32 -8.01 17.24 -22.79
C ALA A 32 -7.95 18.76 -22.59
N GLY A 33 -6.73 19.28 -22.55
CA GLY A 33 -6.43 20.59 -21.96
C GLY A 33 -6.87 21.82 -22.75
N SER A 34 -6.69 22.97 -22.11
CA SER A 34 -6.34 24.22 -22.78
C SER A 34 -5.71 25.17 -21.77
N THR A 35 -4.44 25.47 -22.00
CA THR A 35 -3.77 26.69 -21.53
C THR A 35 -4.48 27.91 -22.13
N GLN A 36 -4.92 28.87 -21.31
CA GLN A 36 -4.98 30.28 -21.70
C GLN A 36 -5.17 31.21 -20.47
N PRO A 37 -4.66 32.45 -20.51
CA PRO A 37 -4.47 33.31 -19.35
C PRO A 37 -5.67 34.21 -19.09
N PHE A 38 -6.03 34.39 -17.81
CA PHE A 38 -6.97 35.43 -17.39
C PHE A 38 -6.34 36.83 -17.52
N ARG A 39 -6.70 37.57 -18.57
CA ARG A 39 -6.56 39.03 -18.65
C ARG A 39 -7.83 39.68 -18.07
N GLY A 40 -7.80 40.06 -16.80
CA GLY A 40 -8.78 40.98 -16.22
C GLY A 40 -8.30 42.42 -16.40
N ARG A 41 -8.83 43.12 -17.40
CA ARG A 41 -8.65 44.57 -17.61
C ARG A 41 -9.85 45.26 -16.92
N VAL A 42 -9.62 45.97 -15.82
CA VAL A 42 -10.63 46.84 -15.20
C VAL A 42 -10.43 48.25 -15.78
N PRO A 43 -11.46 48.89 -16.37
CA PRO A 43 -11.32 50.26 -16.83
C PRO A 43 -11.45 51.24 -15.66
N LEU A 44 -10.54 52.21 -15.62
CA LEU A 44 -10.73 53.47 -14.92
C LEU A 44 -11.85 54.27 -15.61
N SER A 45 -12.82 54.76 -14.83
CA SER A 45 -13.60 55.93 -15.20
C SER A 45 -13.53 56.96 -14.06
N LEU A 46 -12.85 58.06 -14.34
CA LEU A 46 -12.92 59.31 -13.59
C LEU A 46 -14.27 60.00 -13.86
N HIS A 47 -14.66 60.86 -12.92
CA HIS A 47 -15.74 61.87 -12.95
C HIS A 47 -17.18 61.39 -12.68
N SER A 48 -17.70 61.79 -11.52
CA SER A 48 -18.48 63.04 -11.47
C SER A 48 -18.72 63.48 -10.02
N CYS A 49 -18.33 64.72 -9.73
CA CYS A 49 -18.83 65.46 -8.58
C CYS A 49 -20.31 65.77 -8.83
N GLN A 50 -21.21 65.27 -8.00
CA GLN A 50 -22.60 65.74 -7.98
C GLN A 50 -22.68 66.97 -7.08
N ASN A 51 -22.99 68.12 -7.68
CA ASN A 51 -23.48 69.29 -6.97
C ASN A 51 -25.02 69.23 -6.89
N PRO A 52 -25.65 69.86 -5.89
CA PRO A 52 -26.97 69.50 -5.39
C PRO A 52 -28.10 69.97 -6.30
N GLN A 53 -29.13 69.12 -6.46
CA GLN A 53 -30.40 69.49 -7.09
C GLN A 53 -31.18 70.45 -6.17
N PHE A 54 -31.22 71.72 -6.58
CA PHE A 54 -32.14 72.73 -6.11
C PHE A 54 -33.53 72.42 -6.70
N GLY A 55 -34.50 72.08 -5.85
CA GLY A 55 -35.91 71.94 -6.22
C GLY A 55 -36.75 72.99 -5.49
N MET A 56 -36.82 74.21 -6.04
CA MET A 56 -37.85 75.19 -5.66
C MET A 56 -39.12 74.86 -6.45
N THR A 57 -40.20 74.47 -5.77
CA THR A 57 -41.54 74.42 -6.33
C THR A 57 -42.21 75.78 -6.11
N ILE A 58 -42.51 76.50 -7.19
CA ILE A 58 -43.38 77.68 -7.15
C ILE A 58 -44.77 77.22 -7.55
N ASN A 59 -45.69 77.17 -6.59
CA ASN A 59 -47.12 77.03 -6.83
C ASN A 59 -47.76 78.42 -6.72
N ASN A 60 -48.43 78.87 -7.78
CA ASN A 60 -49.28 80.05 -7.75
C ASN A 60 -50.55 79.77 -6.93
N SER A 61 -50.70 80.42 -5.78
CA SER A 61 -52.00 80.73 -5.17
C SER A 61 -51.85 81.84 -4.12
N SER A 62 -52.62 82.91 -4.34
CA SER A 62 -53.09 83.95 -3.40
C SER A 62 -52.16 84.64 -2.38
N ASN A 63 -52.19 85.98 -2.45
CA ASN A 63 -52.14 86.98 -1.36
C ASN A 63 -51.44 86.58 -0.05
N ASP A 64 -50.26 87.14 0.22
CA ASP A 64 -50.10 88.18 1.25
C ASP A 64 -48.66 88.69 1.37
N LYS A 65 -48.52 89.97 1.75
CA LYS A 65 -47.25 90.62 2.12
C LYS A 65 -46.68 90.00 3.40
N LYS A 66 -45.38 89.64 3.43
CA LYS A 66 -44.35 90.16 4.38
C LYS A 66 -43.03 89.36 4.44
N ASP A 67 -41.97 90.15 4.56
CA ASP A 67 -40.74 89.96 5.35
C ASP A 67 -39.63 88.97 4.91
N ILE A 68 -38.54 89.60 4.50
CA ILE A 68 -37.15 89.15 4.44
C ILE A 68 -36.62 88.87 5.86
N LYS A 69 -36.14 87.64 6.16
CA LYS A 69 -35.07 87.39 7.18
C LYS A 69 -34.26 86.10 6.91
N ASN A 70 -33.06 86.28 6.36
CA ASN A 70 -31.78 85.83 6.93
C ASN A 70 -31.67 84.39 7.51
N VAL A 71 -31.13 83.41 6.75
CA VAL A 71 -30.47 82.22 7.34
C VAL A 71 -29.25 81.79 6.51
N LYS A 72 -28.09 82.29 6.96
CA LYS A 72 -26.77 81.64 7.11
C LYS A 72 -26.26 80.70 6.00
N ASN A 73 -25.17 81.14 5.38
CA ASN A 73 -24.15 80.36 4.67
C ASN A 73 -23.91 78.97 5.29
N PHE A 74 -24.35 77.92 4.61
CA PHE A 74 -23.83 76.57 4.84
C PHE A 74 -22.60 76.36 3.96
N VAL A 75 -21.43 76.56 4.55
CA VAL A 75 -20.17 76.04 4.01
C VAL A 75 -20.18 74.53 4.23
N PRO A 76 -20.04 73.68 3.20
CA PRO A 76 -19.83 72.27 3.43
C PRO A 76 -18.39 72.08 3.92
N VAL A 77 -18.23 71.88 5.23
CA VAL A 77 -16.98 71.35 5.80
C VAL A 77 -16.92 69.89 5.38
N CYS A 78 -16.14 69.58 4.35
CA CYS A 78 -15.72 68.21 4.08
C CYS A 78 -14.84 67.76 5.25
N LEU A 79 -15.42 66.97 6.15
CA LEU A 79 -14.67 66.27 7.19
C LEU A 79 -13.67 65.33 6.48
N ASN A 80 -12.40 65.69 6.49
CA ASN A 80 -11.31 64.78 6.13
C ASN A 80 -11.21 63.70 7.20
N ALA A 81 -12.07 62.68 7.11
CA ALA A 81 -11.89 61.46 7.90
C ALA A 81 -10.58 60.80 7.43
N PRO A 82 -9.61 60.53 8.32
CA PRO A 82 -8.43 59.77 7.94
C PRO A 82 -8.88 58.34 7.59
N VAL A 83 -8.85 58.00 6.31
CA VAL A 83 -8.99 56.62 5.85
C VAL A 83 -7.84 55.83 6.49
N SER A 84 -8.16 54.97 7.46
CA SER A 84 -7.22 53.98 7.96
C SER A 84 -6.88 53.04 6.80
N THR A 85 -5.79 53.35 6.11
CA THR A 85 -5.23 52.47 5.10
C THR A 85 -4.70 51.25 5.83
N LYS A 86 -5.43 50.13 5.75
CA LYS A 86 -4.87 48.83 6.14
C LYS A 86 -3.59 48.64 5.34
N LYS A 87 -2.43 48.75 6.00
CA LYS A 87 -1.13 48.46 5.38
C LYS A 87 -1.22 47.07 4.77
N LYS A 88 -1.15 46.98 3.43
CA LYS A 88 -0.99 45.71 2.75
C LYS A 88 0.45 45.26 2.97
N VAL A 89 0.63 44.29 3.86
CA VAL A 89 1.91 43.62 4.04
C VAL A 89 2.11 42.75 2.80
N ALA A 90 3.10 43.09 1.99
CA ALA A 90 3.47 42.31 0.81
C ALA A 90 4.92 41.84 1.02
N PHE A 91 5.16 40.56 0.78
CA PHE A 91 6.50 39.99 0.84
C PHE A 91 7.35 40.54 -0.30
N THR A 92 8.59 40.90 -0.01
CA THR A 92 9.54 41.30 -1.06
C THR A 92 9.96 40.08 -1.88
N LEU A 93 10.33 40.26 -3.15
CA LEU A 93 10.84 39.17 -3.98
C LEU A 93 12.05 38.48 -3.31
N ALA A 94 12.95 39.27 -2.72
CA ALA A 94 14.13 38.75 -2.02
C ALA A 94 13.75 37.88 -0.81
N GLU A 95 12.76 38.29 -0.02
CA GLU A 95 12.27 37.53 1.12
C GLU A 95 11.66 36.18 0.70
N VAL A 96 10.89 36.16 -0.39
CA VAL A 96 10.34 34.91 -0.95
C VAL A 96 11.47 34.00 -1.48
N LEU A 97 12.49 34.56 -2.13
CA LEU A 97 13.61 33.76 -2.66
C LEU A 97 14.47 33.15 -1.55
N ILE A 98 14.76 33.91 -0.49
CA ILE A 98 15.53 33.41 0.66
C ILE A 98 14.74 32.30 1.38
N THR A 99 13.44 32.49 1.60
CA THR A 99 12.60 31.48 2.26
C THR A 99 12.48 30.20 1.45
N LEU A 100 12.26 30.28 0.13
CA LEU A 100 12.25 29.12 -0.75
C LEU A 100 13.63 28.41 -0.80
N GLY A 101 14.73 29.17 -0.77
CA GLY A 101 16.09 28.63 -0.70
C GLY A 101 16.33 27.83 0.58
N ILE A 102 15.95 28.38 1.74
CA ILE A 102 16.09 27.71 3.04
C ILE A 102 15.23 26.43 3.09
N ILE A 103 13.95 26.53 2.69
CA ILE A 103 13.06 25.37 2.66
C ILE A 103 13.61 24.30 1.71
N GLY A 104 14.13 24.69 0.54
CA GLY A 104 14.73 23.77 -0.43
C GLY A 104 15.88 22.94 0.16
N ILE A 105 16.82 23.58 0.88
CA ILE A 105 17.96 22.89 1.51
C ILE A 105 17.48 21.93 2.60
N VAL A 106 16.60 22.39 3.49
CA VAL A 106 16.09 21.57 4.59
C VAL A 106 15.29 20.37 4.06
N VAL A 107 14.44 20.59 3.08
CA VAL A 107 13.62 19.54 2.44
C VAL A 107 14.49 18.50 1.74
N ALA A 108 15.56 18.93 1.05
CA ALA A 108 16.48 18.03 0.37
C ALA A 108 17.19 17.05 1.34
N MET A 109 17.48 17.48 2.57
CA MET A 109 18.11 16.62 3.58
C MET A 109 17.09 15.75 4.35
N THR A 110 15.84 16.24 4.50
CA THR A 110 14.84 15.60 5.36
C THR A 110 13.97 14.57 4.63
N ILE A 111 13.55 14.82 3.37
CA ILE A 111 12.68 13.91 2.60
C ILE A 111 13.30 12.50 2.45
N PRO A 112 14.58 12.34 2.05
CA PRO A 112 15.16 11.02 1.85
C PRO A 112 15.20 10.18 3.15
N THR A 113 15.37 10.84 4.29
CA THR A 113 15.42 10.20 5.62
C THR A 113 14.02 9.81 6.08
N LEU A 114 13.04 10.70 5.91
CA LEU A 114 11.64 10.41 6.23
C LEU A 114 11.13 9.23 5.40
N MET A 115 11.45 9.20 4.10
CA MET A 115 10.98 8.14 3.22
C MET A 115 11.55 6.77 3.58
N THR A 116 12.83 6.70 3.95
CA THR A 116 13.38 5.44 4.47
C THR A 116 12.73 4.96 5.75
N ASN A 117 12.41 5.89 6.66
CA ASN A 117 11.75 5.53 7.91
C ASN A 117 10.32 5.02 7.68
N ILE A 118 9.58 5.61 6.74
CA ILE A 118 8.25 5.13 6.34
C ILE A 118 8.34 3.74 5.71
N LYS A 119 9.29 3.53 4.78
CA LYS A 119 9.52 2.22 4.14
C LYS A 119 9.85 1.15 5.19
N ALA A 120 10.79 1.44 6.10
CA ALA A 120 11.19 0.54 7.17
C ALA A 120 10.01 0.17 8.09
N ARG A 121 9.17 1.15 8.47
CA ARG A 121 7.96 0.90 9.26
C ARG A 121 6.96 0.02 8.52
N LYS A 122 6.74 0.27 7.23
CA LYS A 122 5.85 -0.54 6.39
C LYS A 122 6.31 -2.00 6.35
N LEU A 123 7.59 -2.24 6.04
CA LEU A 123 8.17 -3.59 5.99
C LEU A 123 8.05 -4.30 7.35
N ARG A 124 8.37 -3.61 8.45
CA ARG A 124 8.21 -4.16 9.81
C ARG A 124 6.77 -4.59 10.09
N THR A 125 5.79 -3.76 9.74
CA THR A 125 4.36 -4.09 9.92
C THR A 125 3.96 -5.28 9.05
N GLN A 126 4.41 -5.36 7.81
CA GLN A 126 4.12 -6.49 6.92
C GLN A 126 4.75 -7.80 7.41
N PHE A 127 5.99 -7.75 7.91
CA PHE A 127 6.67 -8.88 8.53
C PHE A 127 5.91 -9.41 9.76
N LEU A 128 5.59 -8.53 10.72
CA LEU A 128 4.86 -8.92 11.92
C LEU A 128 3.46 -9.46 11.61
N LYS A 129 2.77 -8.84 10.64
CA LYS A 129 1.47 -9.30 10.16
C LYS A 129 1.59 -10.73 9.61
N SER A 130 2.54 -10.97 8.72
CA SER A 130 2.73 -12.27 8.10
C SER A 130 3.08 -13.34 9.12
N TYR A 131 3.99 -13.04 10.06
CA TYR A 131 4.33 -13.93 11.16
C TYR A 131 3.08 -14.28 11.99
N SER A 132 2.26 -13.28 12.33
CA SER A 132 1.03 -13.50 13.09
C SER A 132 0.00 -14.35 12.33
N ILE A 133 -0.17 -14.13 11.02
CA ILE A 133 -1.06 -14.94 10.18
C ILE A 133 -0.63 -16.40 10.20
N ILE A 134 0.65 -16.69 9.97
CA ILE A 134 1.16 -18.07 9.96
C ILE A 134 0.98 -18.73 11.32
N GLN A 135 1.32 -18.02 12.41
CA GLN A 135 1.10 -18.53 13.77
C GLN A 135 -0.38 -18.84 14.05
N GLN A 136 -1.29 -17.98 13.61
CA GLN A 136 -2.73 -18.21 13.77
C GLN A 136 -3.19 -19.41 12.95
N THR A 137 -2.71 -19.55 11.71
CA THR A 137 -3.04 -20.72 10.86
C THR A 137 -2.57 -22.02 11.50
N ILE A 138 -1.35 -22.07 12.01
CA ILE A 138 -0.81 -23.27 12.69
C ILE A 138 -1.64 -23.62 13.93
N LYS A 139 -2.03 -22.62 14.73
CA LYS A 139 -2.91 -22.84 15.89
C LYS A 139 -4.28 -23.38 15.49
N LEU A 140 -4.84 -22.95 14.36
CA LEU A 140 -6.10 -23.49 13.85
C LEU A 140 -5.95 -24.95 13.40
N MET A 141 -4.82 -25.28 12.74
CA MET A 141 -4.50 -26.66 12.37
C MET A 141 -4.33 -27.55 13.61
N GLU A 142 -3.63 -27.07 14.63
CA GLU A 142 -3.44 -27.77 15.91
C GLU A 142 -4.79 -28.02 16.63
N ASN A 143 -5.68 -27.02 16.66
CA ASN A 143 -7.01 -27.15 17.26
C ASN A 143 -7.90 -28.18 16.55
N ASP A 144 -7.71 -28.37 15.25
CA ASP A 144 -8.42 -29.37 14.45
C ASP A 144 -7.67 -30.72 14.40
N GLU A 145 -6.69 -30.93 15.31
CA GLU A 145 -5.87 -32.15 15.43
C GLU A 145 -5.11 -32.53 14.14
N VAL A 146 -4.82 -31.54 13.29
CA VAL A 146 -4.00 -31.74 12.09
C VAL A 146 -2.53 -31.84 12.48
N SER A 147 -1.84 -32.86 11.95
CA SER A 147 -0.43 -33.08 12.23
C SER A 147 0.43 -31.88 11.82
N LEU A 148 1.37 -31.51 12.69
CA LEU A 148 2.38 -30.48 12.44
C LEU A 148 3.75 -31.08 12.09
N ASP A 149 3.86 -32.41 12.09
CA ASP A 149 5.11 -33.11 11.82
C ASP A 149 5.34 -33.21 10.30
N PRO A 150 6.48 -32.72 9.76
CA PRO A 150 6.81 -32.84 8.34
C PRO A 150 6.73 -34.27 7.81
N THR A 151 7.08 -35.27 8.62
CA THR A 151 7.12 -36.69 8.19
C THR A 151 5.74 -37.26 7.88
N THR A 152 4.67 -36.61 8.35
CA THR A 152 3.29 -37.03 8.08
C THR A 152 2.78 -36.59 6.72
N TYR A 153 3.50 -35.71 6.02
CA TYR A 153 3.13 -35.19 4.71
C TYR A 153 4.05 -35.74 3.63
N GLY A 154 3.47 -36.11 2.49
CA GLY A 154 4.27 -36.37 1.30
C GLY A 154 4.94 -35.10 0.77
N TYR A 155 6.00 -35.30 -0.01
CA TYR A 155 6.74 -34.22 -0.70
C TYR A 155 5.80 -33.19 -1.32
N GLY A 156 6.00 -31.91 -0.97
CA GLY A 156 5.24 -30.79 -1.54
C GLY A 156 3.72 -30.82 -1.29
N LYS A 157 3.22 -31.56 -0.30
CA LYS A 157 1.76 -31.63 -0.01
C LYS A 157 1.31 -30.74 1.14
N TYR A 158 2.21 -30.32 2.03
CA TYR A 158 1.87 -29.55 3.23
C TYR A 158 1.14 -28.24 2.92
N TYR A 159 1.57 -27.49 1.90
CA TYR A 159 0.97 -26.19 1.56
C TYR A 159 -0.53 -26.29 1.22
N LYS A 160 -0.99 -27.43 0.68
CA LYS A 160 -2.41 -27.65 0.38
C LYS A 160 -3.24 -27.80 1.63
N THR A 161 -2.74 -28.56 2.60
CA THR A 161 -3.39 -28.66 3.92
C THR A 161 -3.43 -27.29 4.57
N PHE A 162 -2.32 -26.55 4.51
CA PHE A 162 -2.21 -25.20 5.06
C PHE A 162 -3.20 -24.21 4.41
N LEU A 163 -3.46 -24.33 3.10
CA LEU A 163 -4.42 -23.50 2.37
C LEU A 163 -5.84 -23.59 2.93
N ASN A 164 -6.27 -24.77 3.41
CA ASN A 164 -7.60 -24.96 3.99
C ASN A 164 -7.86 -24.07 5.22
N TYR A 165 -6.78 -23.64 5.90
CA TYR A 165 -6.82 -22.82 7.09
C TYR A 165 -6.54 -21.33 6.81
N ILE A 166 -6.24 -20.97 5.56
CA ILE A 166 -6.03 -19.59 5.13
C ILE A 166 -7.28 -19.05 4.42
N LYS A 167 -7.78 -17.93 4.92
CA LYS A 167 -8.93 -17.25 4.32
C LYS A 167 -8.52 -16.55 3.02
N GLY A 168 -9.12 -16.99 1.90
CA GLY A 168 -8.95 -16.36 0.60
C GLY A 168 -7.56 -16.56 -0.03
N GLY A 169 -6.81 -17.57 0.42
CA GLY A 169 -5.54 -17.92 -0.20
C GLY A 169 -5.73 -18.36 -1.64
N ILE A 170 -4.83 -17.93 -2.51
CA ILE A 170 -4.75 -18.36 -3.90
C ILE A 170 -3.67 -19.44 -3.97
N ASP A 171 -4.08 -20.64 -4.38
CA ASP A 171 -3.16 -21.73 -4.68
C ASP A 171 -2.27 -21.34 -5.87
N CYS A 172 -0.95 -21.27 -5.67
CA CYS A 172 0.03 -20.99 -6.71
C CYS A 172 0.77 -22.25 -7.20
N GLY A 173 0.47 -23.43 -6.65
CA GLY A 173 1.07 -24.71 -7.03
C GLY A 173 2.47 -24.94 -6.45
N ASN A 174 3.13 -25.99 -6.92
CA ASN A 174 4.50 -26.38 -6.60
C ASN A 174 5.26 -26.85 -7.85
N THR A 175 6.52 -27.24 -7.70
CA THR A 175 7.36 -27.76 -8.80
C THR A 175 7.06 -29.21 -9.21
N ASP A 176 6.23 -29.92 -8.45
CA ASP A 176 5.77 -31.26 -8.81
C ASP A 176 4.80 -31.18 -10.01
N GLN A 177 5.25 -31.69 -11.16
CA GLN A 177 4.64 -31.49 -12.49
C GLN A 177 3.32 -32.27 -12.70
N THR A 178 2.62 -32.64 -11.64
CA THR A 178 1.25 -33.18 -11.74
C THR A 178 0.28 -32.08 -12.15
N THR A 179 -0.67 -32.39 -13.04
CA THR A 179 -1.54 -31.38 -13.69
C THR A 179 -2.33 -30.52 -12.71
N GLU A 180 -2.62 -31.05 -11.52
CA GLU A 180 -3.38 -30.39 -10.45
C GLU A 180 -2.52 -29.43 -9.58
N ASN A 181 -1.20 -29.58 -9.58
CA ASN A 181 -0.27 -28.85 -8.71
C ASN A 181 0.69 -27.95 -9.48
N LEU A 182 0.59 -27.91 -10.81
CA LEU A 182 1.48 -27.13 -11.67
C LEU A 182 1.61 -25.69 -11.18
N MET A 183 2.84 -25.30 -10.86
CA MET A 183 3.16 -23.94 -10.47
C MET A 183 2.66 -22.91 -11.48
N LYS A 184 1.79 -22.01 -11.01
CA LYS A 184 1.10 -21.03 -11.85
C LYS A 184 2.06 -19.93 -12.29
N ALA A 185 1.84 -19.44 -13.49
CA ALA A 185 2.62 -18.36 -14.07
C ALA A 185 1.94 -17.00 -13.85
N GLY A 186 2.69 -16.04 -13.31
CA GLY A 186 2.28 -14.64 -13.21
C GLY A 186 1.97 -14.19 -11.78
N VAL A 187 2.16 -12.90 -11.52
CA VAL A 187 1.89 -12.25 -10.23
C VAL A 187 0.44 -12.53 -9.81
N PRO A 188 0.18 -12.96 -8.57
CA PRO A 188 1.09 -12.96 -7.41
C PRO A 188 1.98 -14.21 -7.24
N CYS A 189 1.90 -15.19 -8.14
CA CYS A 189 2.65 -16.45 -8.04
C CYS A 189 4.08 -16.33 -8.59
N TYR A 190 5.05 -16.90 -7.90
CA TYR A 190 6.45 -16.94 -8.32
C TYR A 190 6.73 -18.19 -9.16
N ARG A 191 6.84 -18.02 -10.48
CA ARG A 191 7.21 -19.12 -11.38
C ARG A 191 8.72 -19.31 -11.42
N MET A 192 9.26 -20.40 -10.89
CA MET A 192 10.71 -20.64 -10.87
C MET A 192 11.30 -21.11 -12.21
N TYR A 193 10.46 -21.60 -13.12
CA TYR A 193 10.88 -22.03 -14.46
C TYR A 193 10.65 -20.94 -15.52
N ASN A 194 11.26 -21.14 -16.69
CA ASN A 194 11.06 -20.28 -17.88
C ASN A 194 11.52 -18.82 -17.69
N GLY A 195 12.62 -18.60 -16.97
CA GLY A 195 13.34 -17.32 -16.98
C GLY A 195 12.74 -16.21 -16.11
N ALA A 196 11.90 -16.55 -15.13
CA ALA A 196 11.46 -15.55 -14.15
C ALA A 196 12.64 -15.09 -13.28
N LYS A 197 12.55 -13.86 -12.77
CA LYS A 197 13.56 -13.29 -11.87
C LYS A 197 13.37 -13.87 -10.47
N GLY A 198 14.27 -14.74 -10.07
CA GLY A 198 14.28 -15.29 -8.72
C GLY A 198 14.71 -14.28 -7.65
N TYR A 199 14.67 -14.75 -6.41
CA TYR A 199 15.13 -13.99 -5.27
C TYR A 199 16.66 -13.93 -5.23
N LYS A 200 17.19 -12.81 -4.77
CA LYS A 200 18.61 -12.66 -4.44
C LYS A 200 18.85 -13.02 -2.97
N ALA A 201 20.04 -13.55 -2.68
CA ALA A 201 20.54 -13.64 -1.33
C ALA A 201 20.82 -12.24 -0.75
N LEU A 202 21.04 -12.14 0.55
CA LEU A 202 21.21 -10.84 1.23
C LEU A 202 22.39 -10.00 0.73
N ASP A 203 23.39 -10.59 0.08
CA ASP A 203 24.49 -9.85 -0.55
C ASP A 203 24.08 -9.11 -1.85
N ASN A 204 22.83 -9.26 -2.28
CA ASN A 204 22.23 -8.72 -3.50
C ASN A 204 22.96 -9.12 -4.80
N LYS A 205 23.81 -10.14 -4.76
CA LYS A 205 24.64 -10.59 -5.89
C LYS A 205 24.32 -12.04 -6.22
N THR A 206 24.32 -12.88 -5.19
CA THR A 206 24.11 -14.31 -5.29
C THR A 206 22.62 -14.61 -5.48
N ASP A 207 22.29 -15.56 -6.35
CA ASP A 207 20.91 -16.06 -6.44
C ASP A 207 20.58 -16.90 -5.21
N PHE A 208 19.44 -16.62 -4.59
CA PHE A 208 18.95 -17.41 -3.47
C PHE A 208 18.62 -18.84 -3.94
N TYR A 209 18.82 -19.83 -3.08
CA TYR A 209 18.56 -21.23 -3.40
C TYR A 209 17.06 -21.47 -3.60
N TYR A 210 16.61 -21.55 -4.85
CA TYR A 210 15.18 -21.59 -5.17
C TYR A 210 14.52 -22.92 -4.78
N GLN A 211 15.28 -24.02 -4.71
CA GLN A 211 14.78 -25.32 -4.22
C GLN A 211 14.51 -25.34 -2.71
N PHE A 212 14.56 -24.17 -2.06
CA PHE A 212 14.12 -23.97 -0.68
C PHE A 212 12.69 -23.39 -0.60
N LEU A 213 12.08 -23.15 -1.77
CA LEU A 213 10.86 -22.36 -1.92
C LEU A 213 9.85 -23.07 -2.85
N ASP A 214 10.17 -24.29 -3.29
CA ASP A 214 9.58 -24.89 -4.49
C ASP A 214 8.51 -25.96 -4.20
N ASP A 215 8.39 -26.37 -2.93
CA ASP A 215 7.46 -27.39 -2.46
C ASP A 215 6.02 -26.90 -2.28
N GLY A 216 5.76 -25.63 -2.59
CA GLY A 216 4.41 -25.07 -2.57
C GLY A 216 4.39 -23.57 -2.46
N GLN A 217 3.36 -22.94 -3.02
CA GLN A 217 3.17 -21.51 -2.95
C GLN A 217 1.71 -21.15 -2.71
N LEU A 218 1.48 -20.18 -1.82
CA LEU A 218 0.17 -19.61 -1.56
C LEU A 218 0.26 -18.08 -1.57
N ALA A 219 -0.53 -17.43 -2.41
CA ALA A 219 -0.65 -15.97 -2.38
C ALA A 219 -1.86 -15.54 -1.54
N LEU A 220 -1.64 -14.58 -0.64
CA LEU A 220 -2.69 -13.97 0.16
C LEU A 220 -3.37 -12.83 -0.62
N PRO A 221 -4.63 -12.47 -0.29
CA PRO A 221 -5.35 -11.39 -0.97
C PRO A 221 -4.68 -10.01 -0.92
N ASP A 222 -3.78 -9.78 0.04
CA ASP A 222 -3.03 -8.54 0.20
C ASP A 222 -1.72 -8.52 -0.61
N GLY A 223 -1.44 -9.58 -1.36
CA GLY A 223 -0.26 -9.73 -2.20
C GLY A 223 0.91 -10.45 -1.54
N THR A 224 0.87 -10.74 -0.24
CA THR A 224 1.91 -11.54 0.44
C THR A 224 1.99 -12.94 -0.17
N LEU A 225 3.20 -13.41 -0.45
CA LEU A 225 3.42 -14.74 -1.02
C LEU A 225 4.10 -15.65 0.02
N LEU A 226 3.44 -16.75 0.35
CA LEU A 226 3.99 -17.83 1.16
C LEU A 226 4.60 -18.87 0.23
N MET A 227 5.80 -19.34 0.55
CA MET A 227 6.54 -20.38 -0.15
C MET A 227 6.95 -21.43 0.87
N PHE A 228 6.80 -22.70 0.53
CA PHE A 228 6.99 -23.80 1.46
C PHE A 228 8.21 -24.62 1.07
N GLU A 229 8.92 -25.08 2.09
CA GLU A 229 9.91 -26.15 2.02
C GLU A 229 9.36 -27.31 2.84
N ASN A 230 9.15 -28.45 2.18
CA ASN A 230 8.59 -29.66 2.76
C ASN A 230 9.21 -30.88 2.06
N TYR A 231 10.53 -31.01 2.22
CA TYR A 231 11.31 -32.12 1.70
C TYR A 231 11.15 -33.34 2.62
N GLY A 232 9.93 -33.84 2.86
CA GLY A 232 9.65 -34.86 3.89
C GLY A 232 10.07 -36.30 3.53
N HIS A 233 11.32 -36.69 3.81
CA HIS A 233 11.83 -38.05 3.56
C HIS A 233 12.72 -38.68 4.67
N THR A 234 13.21 -37.93 5.65
CA THR A 234 14.18 -38.33 6.68
C THR A 234 14.08 -37.47 7.96
N ALA A 235 14.67 -37.95 9.07
CA ALA A 235 14.66 -37.30 10.38
C ALA A 235 15.41 -35.94 10.45
N ASN A 236 16.07 -35.50 9.36
CA ASN A 236 16.76 -34.21 9.28
C ASN A 236 15.99 -33.18 8.45
N ASP A 237 14.79 -33.52 7.99
CA ASP A 237 14.05 -32.67 7.07
C ASP A 237 13.31 -31.57 7.82
N ILE A 238 13.29 -30.41 7.20
CA ILE A 238 12.73 -29.19 7.78
C ILE A 238 11.39 -28.90 7.13
N LEU A 239 10.47 -28.40 7.94
CA LEU A 239 9.27 -27.74 7.45
C LEU A 239 9.46 -26.23 7.60
N ALA A 240 9.74 -25.56 6.49
CA ALA A 240 9.95 -24.12 6.48
C ALA A 240 8.88 -23.40 5.66
N ILE A 241 8.53 -22.20 6.13
CA ILE A 241 7.60 -21.29 5.45
C ILE A 241 8.36 -19.99 5.23
N SER A 242 8.71 -19.74 3.98
CA SER A 242 9.29 -18.48 3.53
C SER A 242 8.19 -17.54 3.07
N VAL A 243 8.33 -16.25 3.38
CA VAL A 243 7.32 -15.24 3.13
C VAL A 243 7.94 -14.06 2.42
N ASP A 244 7.44 -13.75 1.24
CA ASP A 244 7.61 -12.45 0.63
C ASP A 244 6.51 -11.50 1.15
N ILE A 245 6.94 -10.53 1.96
CA ILE A 245 6.05 -9.64 2.71
C ILE A 245 5.52 -8.47 1.87
N ASN A 246 6.13 -8.15 0.72
CA ASN A 246 5.67 -7.10 -0.20
C ASN A 246 5.15 -7.65 -1.54
N GLY A 247 5.22 -8.96 -1.73
CA GLY A 247 4.60 -9.71 -2.81
C GLY A 247 5.48 -9.81 -4.05
N TYR A 248 5.47 -11.00 -4.65
CA TYR A 248 6.35 -11.32 -5.76
C TYR A 248 6.10 -10.39 -6.97
N GLY A 249 7.21 -9.89 -7.52
CA GLY A 249 7.21 -8.91 -8.60
C GLY A 249 7.34 -7.46 -8.09
N THR A 250 7.32 -7.25 -6.78
CA THR A 250 7.64 -5.97 -6.15
C THR A 250 9.10 -5.98 -5.68
N PRO A 251 10.03 -5.26 -6.33
CA PRO A 251 11.44 -5.29 -5.92
C PRO A 251 11.65 -4.83 -4.47
N PRO A 252 12.74 -5.29 -3.80
CA PRO A 252 13.91 -5.90 -4.41
C PRO A 252 13.90 -7.44 -4.63
N ASN A 253 12.98 -8.20 -4.02
CA ASN A 253 13.00 -9.67 -3.99
C ASN A 253 14.35 -10.22 -3.45
N VAL A 254 14.69 -9.81 -2.22
CA VAL A 254 15.95 -10.17 -1.54
C VAL A 254 15.65 -10.87 -0.21
N ALA A 255 16.28 -12.03 0.00
CA ALA A 255 16.26 -12.76 1.26
C ALA A 255 16.82 -11.90 2.40
N GLY A 256 16.06 -11.78 3.49
CA GLY A 256 16.32 -10.89 4.61
C GLY A 256 15.88 -9.44 4.41
N TYR A 257 15.47 -9.02 3.21
CA TYR A 257 14.91 -7.68 3.00
C TYR A 257 13.37 -7.72 2.96
N ASP A 258 12.83 -8.54 2.06
CA ASP A 258 11.41 -8.77 1.86
C ASP A 258 11.02 -10.25 1.92
N LEU A 259 11.96 -11.16 1.66
CA LEU A 259 11.78 -12.60 1.85
C LEU A 259 12.32 -13.05 3.22
N PHE A 260 11.44 -13.59 4.07
CA PHE A 260 11.80 -14.06 5.43
C PHE A 260 11.34 -15.49 5.68
N THR A 261 12.16 -16.29 6.34
CA THR A 261 11.87 -17.71 6.58
C THR A 261 11.57 -17.99 8.04
N PHE A 262 10.56 -18.82 8.26
CA PHE A 262 10.19 -19.40 9.54
C PHE A 262 10.27 -20.92 9.45
N GLN A 263 10.55 -21.59 10.56
CA GLN A 263 10.59 -23.05 10.64
C GLN A 263 9.60 -23.53 11.70
N LEU A 264 8.90 -24.62 11.39
CA LEU A 264 8.11 -25.34 12.38
C LEU A 264 9.03 -26.33 13.11
N VAL A 265 9.19 -26.16 14.41
CA VAL A 265 10.03 -27.01 15.27
C VAL A 265 9.19 -27.40 16.49
N ASP A 266 9.01 -28.70 16.69
CA ASP A 266 8.21 -29.26 17.81
C ASP A 266 6.79 -28.66 17.89
N GLY A 267 6.14 -28.43 16.75
CA GLY A 267 4.80 -27.82 16.67
C GLY A 267 4.78 -26.29 16.84
N GLU A 268 5.91 -25.65 17.13
CA GLU A 268 5.99 -24.20 17.28
C GLU A 268 6.65 -23.50 16.08
N LEU A 269 6.04 -22.40 15.63
CA LEU A 269 6.62 -21.57 14.58
C LEU A 269 7.74 -20.67 15.13
N LYS A 270 8.96 -21.00 14.75
CA LYS A 270 10.16 -20.25 15.12
C LYS A 270 10.70 -19.46 13.95
N THR A 271 11.29 -18.32 14.26
CA THR A 271 12.04 -17.51 13.30
C THR A 271 13.32 -18.23 12.92
N MET A 272 13.56 -18.43 11.63
CA MET A 272 14.83 -19.00 11.18
C MET A 272 15.97 -18.08 11.62
N GLY A 273 17.03 -18.67 12.16
CA GLY A 273 18.10 -17.97 12.88
C GLY A 273 18.04 -18.16 14.41
N ASP A 274 16.91 -18.65 14.94
CA ASP A 274 16.84 -19.12 16.32
C ASP A 274 17.74 -20.36 16.51
N LYS A 275 18.31 -20.54 17.72
CA LYS A 275 19.24 -21.63 18.03
C LYS A 275 18.69 -23.02 17.75
N SER A 276 17.36 -23.20 17.87
CA SER A 276 16.68 -24.48 17.64
C SER A 276 16.29 -24.72 16.17
N THR A 277 16.58 -23.78 15.27
CA THR A 277 16.29 -23.90 13.83
C THR A 277 17.52 -24.38 13.05
N ALA A 278 17.29 -24.93 11.85
CA ALA A 278 18.33 -25.57 11.03
C ALA A 278 19.41 -24.59 10.55
N TYR A 279 19.02 -23.33 10.26
CA TYR A 279 19.95 -22.27 9.83
C TYR A 279 20.08 -21.22 10.93
N ASN A 280 20.89 -21.51 11.95
CA ASN A 280 21.06 -20.66 13.14
C ASN A 280 22.37 -19.82 13.13
N GLU A 281 23.29 -20.07 12.20
CA GLU A 281 24.54 -19.31 12.06
C GLU A 281 24.31 -17.92 11.43
N LEU A 282 24.00 -16.91 12.26
CA LEU A 282 23.67 -15.55 11.79
C LEU A 282 24.77 -14.87 10.97
N ASP A 283 26.05 -15.13 11.24
CA ASP A 283 27.17 -14.52 10.51
C ASP A 283 27.29 -15.05 9.08
N LYS A 284 26.75 -16.23 8.82
CA LYS A 284 26.76 -16.92 7.52
C LYS A 284 25.45 -16.72 6.76
N TYR A 285 24.33 -16.78 7.48
CA TYR A 285 22.99 -16.82 6.89
C TYR A 285 22.19 -15.53 7.07
N CYS A 286 22.75 -14.49 7.70
CA CYS A 286 22.19 -13.15 7.73
C CYS A 286 23.29 -12.08 7.83
N ASN A 287 24.12 -11.98 6.79
CA ASN A 287 25.22 -11.01 6.72
C ASN A 287 25.40 -10.45 5.30
N PRO A 288 25.18 -9.14 5.05
CA PRO A 288 25.24 -8.56 3.71
C PRO A 288 26.63 -8.68 3.05
N ASN A 289 27.68 -8.94 3.83
CA ASN A 289 29.05 -9.07 3.34
C ASN A 289 29.45 -10.50 2.93
N VAL A 290 28.55 -11.48 3.09
CA VAL A 290 28.83 -12.89 2.83
C VAL A 290 28.09 -13.37 1.56
N SER A 291 28.83 -13.91 0.60
CA SER A 291 28.23 -14.55 -0.58
C SER A 291 27.91 -16.01 -0.28
N ASN A 292 26.61 -16.32 -0.14
CA ASN A 292 26.09 -17.66 0.08
C ASN A 292 24.65 -17.73 -0.41
N LYS A 293 24.27 -18.84 -1.08
CA LYS A 293 22.92 -19.02 -1.66
C LYS A 293 21.79 -19.08 -0.62
N MET A 294 22.11 -19.39 0.64
CA MET A 294 21.17 -19.39 1.77
C MET A 294 21.26 -18.10 2.60
N ASN A 295 22.11 -17.14 2.21
CA ASN A 295 22.23 -15.89 2.97
C ASN A 295 20.93 -15.07 2.86
N GLY A 296 20.41 -14.66 4.01
CA GLY A 296 19.10 -14.05 4.18
C GLY A 296 18.10 -14.96 4.89
N VAL A 297 18.26 -16.29 4.84
CA VAL A 297 17.30 -17.25 5.42
C VAL A 297 17.16 -17.07 6.93
N ALA A 298 18.25 -16.77 7.64
CA ALA A 298 18.28 -16.60 9.10
C ALA A 298 17.93 -15.17 9.56
N CYS A 299 17.60 -14.27 8.65
CA CYS A 299 17.35 -12.88 8.99
C CYS A 299 16.02 -12.62 9.71
N ALA A 300 15.10 -13.59 9.70
CA ALA A 300 13.85 -13.48 10.42
C ALA A 300 14.08 -13.33 11.93
N GLN A 301 15.09 -14.00 12.49
CA GLN A 301 15.46 -13.82 13.90
C GLN A 301 15.89 -12.38 14.20
N LYS A 302 16.83 -11.83 13.40
CA LYS A 302 17.29 -10.43 13.58
C LYS A 302 16.15 -9.44 13.38
N ALA A 303 15.26 -9.67 12.40
CA ALA A 303 14.10 -8.82 12.15
C ALA A 303 13.09 -8.81 13.30
N LYS A 304 12.94 -9.93 14.00
CA LYS A 304 12.09 -10.07 15.19
C LYS A 304 12.71 -9.42 16.43
N GLU A 305 13.99 -9.64 16.68
CA GLU A 305 14.68 -9.17 17.89
C GLU A 305 15.09 -7.69 17.83
N ASN A 306 15.57 -7.20 16.69
CA ASN A 306 16.04 -5.82 16.54
C ASN A 306 14.90 -4.92 16.04
N PRO A 307 14.43 -3.93 16.83
CA PRO A 307 13.44 -2.95 16.42
C PRO A 307 13.83 -2.14 15.17
N ASP A 308 15.13 -1.91 14.99
CA ASP A 308 15.71 -1.06 13.97
C ASP A 308 16.23 -1.82 12.74
N TYR A 309 16.09 -3.15 12.71
CA TYR A 309 16.53 -4.01 11.59
C TYR A 309 16.12 -3.46 10.21
N PHE A 310 14.83 -3.13 10.05
CA PHE A 310 14.31 -2.63 8.78
C PHE A 310 14.84 -1.23 8.42
N LYS A 311 15.25 -0.41 9.40
CA LYS A 311 15.88 0.89 9.12
C LYS A 311 17.32 0.69 8.63
N GLU A 312 18.04 -0.27 9.20
CA GLU A 312 19.39 -0.63 8.80
C GLU A 312 19.38 -1.22 7.39
N ILE A 313 18.53 -2.23 7.14
CA ILE A 313 18.48 -2.92 5.85
C ILE A 313 18.05 -2.00 4.71
N VAL A 314 17.11 -1.08 4.95
CA VAL A 314 16.69 -0.11 3.92
C VAL A 314 17.81 0.88 3.58
N LYS A 315 18.74 1.16 4.50
CA LYS A 315 19.90 2.03 4.25
C LYS A 315 21.02 1.29 3.52
N GLU A 316 21.21 0.01 3.81
CA GLU A 316 22.24 -0.82 3.16
C GLU A 316 21.99 -0.97 1.65
N PHE A 317 20.72 -1.04 1.24
CA PHE A 317 20.29 -1.22 -0.16
C PHE A 317 19.85 0.08 -0.85
N LYS A 318 20.31 1.23 -0.35
CA LYS A 318 19.94 2.56 -0.84
C LYS A 318 20.89 3.02 -1.94
#